data_AF-A0A5C8FZ11-F1
#
_entry.id   AF-A0A5C8FZ11-F1
#
_cell.length_a   1.000
_cell.length_b   1.000
_cell.length_c   1.000
_cell.angle_alpha   90.00
_cell.angle_beta   90.00
_cell.angle_gamma   90.00
#
_symmetry.space_group_name_H-M   'P 1'
#
loop_
_entity.id
_entity.type
_entity.pdbx_description
1 polymer ?
#
loop_
_entity_poly.entity_id
_entity_poly.type
_entity_poly.pdbx_seq_one_letter_code
_entity_poly.pdbx_strand_id
1 'polypeptide(L)'
;MENNEKIEELINKLKNSNYAELLDKVILGDIENDFNNYLENYKRLESEDKILTIGIVGQVKAGKSSFLNSLFFNSSDILPKAATPMTAALTKIRYSENISAKVHFFSKSDFETIENGAKECERAIENKREKEKLENEERRKKGKPEIKSMDAQLLGMVELSDSVKSFYEIFENFKKNEGELRNKLSNSEESDNFEILEGIDSIDALKNRLEDYVGVNGKYMPIVKYIEIFLNIEAIKDFDIVDTPGLNDPVLSRGQLTRNFLGKCDVVFLLSASSQFFDSQDISLFSEQLPKEGIKEVKIIGSKFDLCLNADSQKYNGDIKVAQEGIKFKLNDEFKDKIKKDIEIEKTKEIFERAFPPYYISSSCYDIYKHYGNLSKNEEHIKNNIIRAFPLFFRRC
;
A
#
# COMPACT_ATOMS: atom_id res chain seq x y z
N MET A 1 40.82 16.91 -21.57
CA MET A 1 40.43 17.90 -20.55
C MET A 1 39.30 18.79 -21.05
N GLU A 2 39.29 19.23 -22.31
CA GLU A 2 38.19 19.99 -22.96
C GLU A 2 36.81 19.31 -23.01
N ASN A 3 36.73 17.97 -22.94
CA ASN A 3 35.46 17.22 -22.91
C ASN A 3 34.81 17.14 -21.52
N ASN A 4 35.57 17.32 -20.43
CA ASN A 4 35.01 17.30 -19.08
C ASN A 4 34.40 18.65 -18.71
N GLU A 5 34.97 19.77 -19.18
CA GLU A 5 34.35 21.08 -19.01
C GLU A 5 33.03 21.21 -19.80
N LYS A 6 32.94 20.64 -21.01
CA LYS A 6 31.67 20.60 -21.75
C LYS A 6 30.60 19.72 -21.10
N ILE A 7 31.00 18.67 -20.38
CA ILE A 7 30.08 17.80 -19.62
C ILE A 7 29.66 18.48 -18.31
N GLU A 8 30.55 19.18 -17.60
CA GLU A 8 30.19 19.99 -16.43
C GLU A 8 29.34 21.22 -16.81
N GLU A 9 29.60 21.82 -17.98
CA GLU A 9 28.78 22.90 -18.54
C GLU A 9 27.41 22.37 -19.00
N LEU A 10 27.33 21.13 -19.51
CA LEU A 10 26.06 20.44 -19.80
C LEU A 10 25.31 20.07 -18.52
N ILE A 11 25.99 19.62 -17.47
CA ILE A 11 25.42 19.32 -16.14
C ILE A 11 24.94 20.60 -15.45
N ASN A 12 25.69 21.70 -15.55
CA ASN A 12 25.26 23.01 -15.04
C ASN A 12 24.16 23.62 -15.90
N LYS A 13 24.16 23.42 -17.21
CA LYS A 13 23.03 23.76 -18.10
C LYS A 13 21.82 22.88 -17.79
N LEU A 14 21.97 21.60 -17.43
CA LEU A 14 20.86 20.72 -17.03
C LEU A 14 20.31 21.08 -15.65
N LYS A 15 21.16 21.51 -14.72
CA LYS A 15 20.78 22.06 -13.41
C LYS A 15 20.04 23.41 -13.52
N ASN A 16 20.40 24.23 -14.52
CA ASN A 16 19.83 25.56 -14.78
C ASN A 16 18.78 25.58 -15.92
N SER A 17 18.56 24.45 -16.60
CA SER A 17 17.51 24.31 -17.61
C SER A 17 16.22 23.91 -16.93
N ASN A 18 15.12 24.54 -17.34
CA ASN A 18 13.76 24.36 -16.86
C ASN A 18 13.17 22.94 -17.07
N TYR A 19 14.00 21.92 -17.23
CA TYR A 19 13.56 20.53 -17.11
C TYR A 19 13.12 20.19 -15.70
N ALA A 20 13.82 20.75 -14.71
CA ALA A 20 13.50 20.58 -13.30
C ALA A 20 12.21 21.31 -12.90
N GLU A 21 11.80 22.34 -13.64
CA GLU A 21 10.55 23.08 -13.40
C GLU A 21 9.30 22.43 -14.01
N LEU A 22 9.42 21.48 -14.95
CA LEU A 22 8.27 20.92 -15.68
C LEU A 22 7.84 19.50 -15.29
N LEU A 23 8.67 18.73 -14.59
CA LEU A 23 8.38 17.34 -14.20
C LEU A 23 8.61 17.08 -12.69
N ASP A 24 7.99 17.89 -11.83
CA ASP A 24 7.94 17.63 -10.38
C ASP A 24 9.25 17.83 -9.57
N LYS A 25 10.05 18.89 -9.79
CA LYS A 25 10.74 19.47 -8.60
C LYS A 25 9.73 20.05 -7.61
N VAL A 26 8.59 20.53 -8.12
CA VAL A 26 7.60 21.22 -7.31
C VAL A 26 6.79 20.23 -6.48
N ILE A 27 6.18 19.18 -7.02
CA ILE A 27 5.22 18.40 -6.19
C ILE A 27 5.88 17.46 -5.19
N LEU A 28 6.87 16.65 -5.58
CA LEU A 28 7.57 15.79 -4.62
C LEU A 28 8.57 16.58 -3.76
N GLY A 29 9.17 17.66 -4.30
CA GLY A 29 9.96 18.58 -3.49
C GLY A 29 9.11 19.37 -2.49
N ASP A 30 7.89 19.77 -2.84
CA ASP A 30 6.94 20.40 -1.90
C ASP A 30 6.45 19.39 -0.87
N ILE A 31 6.18 18.13 -1.24
CA ILE A 31 5.88 17.06 -0.25
C ILE A 31 7.10 16.82 0.64
N GLU A 32 8.30 16.69 0.08
CA GLU A 32 9.53 16.46 0.84
C GLU A 32 9.82 17.65 1.76
N ASN A 33 9.61 18.89 1.30
CA ASN A 33 9.75 20.10 2.09
C ASN A 33 8.66 20.21 3.17
N ASP A 34 7.39 19.99 2.83
CA ASP A 34 6.27 19.97 3.79
C ASP A 34 6.49 18.89 4.84
N PHE A 35 6.95 17.72 4.41
CA PHE A 35 7.28 16.59 5.28
C PHE A 35 8.48 16.90 6.18
N ASN A 36 9.56 17.47 5.63
CA ASN A 36 10.73 17.89 6.40
C ASN A 36 10.39 19.01 7.39
N ASN A 37 9.58 19.99 6.98
CA ASN A 37 9.07 21.05 7.86
C ASN A 37 8.18 20.47 8.96
N TYR A 38 7.32 19.51 8.63
CA TYR A 38 6.52 18.79 9.61
C TYR A 38 7.41 18.01 10.59
N LEU A 39 8.43 17.30 10.08
CA LEU A 39 9.40 16.54 10.89
C LEU A 39 10.19 17.46 11.82
N GLU A 40 10.67 18.61 11.33
CA GLU A 40 11.34 19.61 12.15
C GLU A 40 10.43 20.18 13.24
N ASN A 41 9.18 20.51 12.89
CA ASN A 41 8.20 21.01 13.85
C ASN A 41 7.80 19.93 14.87
N TYR A 42 7.69 18.68 14.44
CA TYR A 42 7.41 17.54 15.29
C TYR A 42 8.51 17.33 16.33
N LYS A 43 9.78 17.33 15.91
CA LYS A 43 10.95 17.25 16.79
C LYS A 43 11.02 18.40 17.80
N ARG A 44 10.44 19.56 17.49
CA ARG A 44 10.38 20.73 18.39
C ARG A 44 9.25 20.66 19.44
N LEU A 45 8.19 19.88 19.18
CA LEU A 45 6.96 19.88 19.98
C LEU A 45 6.84 18.69 20.93
N GLU A 46 7.57 17.60 20.71
CA GLU A 46 7.51 16.39 21.54
C GLU A 46 8.86 16.09 22.23
N SER A 47 8.81 15.36 23.36
CA SER A 47 10.01 14.94 24.11
C SER A 47 10.97 14.12 23.26
N GLU A 48 12.27 14.16 23.59
CA GLU A 48 13.39 13.54 22.86
C GLU A 48 13.20 12.03 22.51
N ASP A 49 12.28 11.32 23.17
CA ASP A 49 12.08 9.87 23.02
C ASP A 49 11.00 9.44 22.00
N LYS A 50 10.27 10.36 21.35
CA LYS A 50 9.19 9.99 20.42
C LYS A 50 9.60 10.09 18.95
N ILE A 51 9.51 8.96 18.25
CA ILE A 51 9.78 8.84 16.82
C ILE A 51 8.51 9.12 16.01
N LEU A 52 8.60 9.97 14.99
CA LEU A 52 7.50 10.25 14.06
C LEU A 52 7.04 8.94 13.39
N THR A 53 5.73 8.66 13.33
CA THR A 53 5.22 7.46 12.64
C THR A 53 4.32 7.82 11.46
N ILE A 54 4.63 7.27 10.28
CA ILE A 54 3.91 7.52 9.01
C ILE A 54 3.16 6.26 8.58
N GLY A 55 1.85 6.34 8.44
CA GLY A 55 1.02 5.28 7.87
C GLY A 55 0.82 5.46 6.36
N ILE A 56 0.82 4.37 5.59
CA ILE A 56 0.55 4.43 4.14
C ILE A 56 -0.54 3.43 3.78
N VAL A 57 -1.63 3.96 3.25
CA VAL A 57 -2.83 3.19 2.90
C VAL A 57 -3.16 3.41 1.44
N GLY A 58 -3.61 2.38 0.74
CA GLY A 58 -4.02 2.46 -0.64
C GLY A 58 -4.26 1.06 -1.21
N GLN A 59 -5.04 0.97 -2.29
CA GLN A 59 -5.34 -0.29 -2.95
C GLN A 59 -4.08 -1.07 -3.37
N VAL A 60 -4.26 -2.37 -3.64
CA VAL A 60 -3.20 -3.17 -4.28
C VAL A 60 -2.86 -2.54 -5.62
N LYS A 61 -1.55 -2.39 -5.90
CA LYS A 61 -1.03 -1.65 -7.07
C LYS A 61 -1.36 -0.15 -7.10
N ALA A 62 -1.80 0.47 -6.00
CA ALA A 62 -1.90 1.94 -5.91
C ALA A 62 -0.54 2.66 -5.93
N GLY A 63 0.60 1.92 -5.92
CA GLY A 63 1.94 2.50 -6.03
C GLY A 63 2.62 2.81 -4.70
N LYS A 64 2.16 2.23 -3.58
CA LYS A 64 2.73 2.43 -2.23
C LYS A 64 4.24 2.21 -2.15
N SER A 65 4.72 1.02 -2.53
CA SER A 65 6.16 0.70 -2.51
C SER A 65 6.97 1.62 -3.43
N SER A 66 6.43 1.95 -4.61
CA SER A 66 7.10 2.88 -5.54
C SER A 66 7.18 4.29 -4.97
N PHE A 67 6.12 4.77 -4.33
CA PHE A 67 6.11 6.07 -3.65
C PHE A 67 7.14 6.12 -2.53
N LEU A 68 7.16 5.09 -1.68
CA LEU A 68 8.14 4.95 -0.59
C LEU A 68 9.59 4.92 -1.10
N ASN A 69 9.86 4.10 -2.12
CA ASN A 69 11.20 4.00 -2.72
C ASN A 69 11.66 5.33 -3.30
N SER A 70 10.79 6.04 -4.03
CA SER A 70 11.13 7.36 -4.58
C SER A 70 11.32 8.40 -3.48
N LEU A 71 10.44 8.45 -2.47
CA LEU A 71 10.43 9.51 -1.46
C LEU A 71 11.55 9.34 -0.42
N PHE A 72 11.73 8.15 0.12
CA PHE A 72 12.62 7.94 1.27
C PHE A 72 13.88 7.14 0.96
N PHE A 73 13.94 6.43 -0.18
CA PHE A 73 15.04 5.51 -0.47
C PHE A 73 15.84 5.91 -1.70
N ASN A 74 15.84 7.20 -2.07
CA ASN A 74 16.58 7.71 -3.23
C ASN A 74 16.36 6.89 -4.50
N SER A 75 15.10 6.47 -4.75
CA SER A 75 14.72 5.63 -5.90
C SER A 75 15.39 4.24 -5.94
N SER A 76 15.93 3.78 -4.81
CA SER A 76 16.46 2.43 -4.64
C SER A 76 15.34 1.43 -4.33
N ASP A 77 15.44 0.22 -4.88
CA ASP A 77 14.43 -0.85 -4.73
C ASP A 77 14.55 -1.62 -3.41
N ILE A 78 14.53 -0.86 -2.32
CA ILE A 78 14.58 -1.37 -0.96
C ILE A 78 13.29 -2.14 -0.66
N LEU A 79 12.13 -1.51 -0.87
CA LEU A 79 10.84 -2.19 -0.74
C LEU A 79 10.48 -2.89 -2.06
N PRO A 80 9.94 -4.12 -2.01
CA PRO A 80 9.52 -4.82 -3.22
C PRO A 80 8.44 -4.02 -3.97
N LYS A 81 8.72 -3.68 -5.24
CA LYS A 81 7.82 -2.92 -6.14
C LYS A 81 6.63 -3.72 -6.67
N ALA A 82 6.75 -5.05 -6.72
CA ALA A 82 5.63 -5.91 -7.13
C ALA A 82 4.60 -5.99 -6.00
N ALA A 83 3.34 -6.31 -6.33
CA ALA A 83 2.37 -6.78 -5.34
C ALA A 83 2.84 -8.14 -4.82
N THR A 84 3.87 -8.13 -4.00
CA THR A 84 4.40 -9.31 -3.35
C THR A 84 3.47 -9.65 -2.20
N PRO A 85 3.24 -10.94 -1.93
CA PRO A 85 2.47 -11.38 -0.76
C PRO A 85 3.00 -10.82 0.57
N MET A 86 4.21 -10.24 0.61
CA MET A 86 4.73 -9.45 1.73
C MET A 86 3.75 -8.39 2.25
N THR A 87 2.86 -7.87 1.41
CA THR A 87 1.79 -6.93 1.81
C THR A 87 0.55 -7.60 2.39
N ALA A 88 0.56 -8.91 2.68
CA ALA A 88 -0.56 -9.60 3.33
C ALA A 88 -0.57 -9.40 4.85
N ALA A 89 0.56 -9.00 5.44
CA ALA A 89 0.66 -8.62 6.84
C ALA A 89 1.12 -7.16 6.95
N LEU A 90 0.57 -6.43 7.92
CA LEU A 90 1.03 -5.09 8.25
C LEU A 90 2.53 -5.10 8.53
N THR A 91 3.25 -4.16 7.91
CA THR A 91 4.72 -4.10 7.97
C THR A 91 5.14 -2.76 8.52
N LYS A 92 5.88 -2.79 9.63
CA LYS A 92 6.50 -1.61 10.22
C LYS A 92 7.98 -1.60 9.84
N ILE A 93 8.48 -0.53 9.23
CA ILE A 93 9.88 -0.37 8.84
C ILE A 93 10.50 0.67 9.77
N ARG A 94 11.64 0.32 10.35
CA ARG A 94 12.34 1.10 11.37
C ARG A 94 13.82 1.13 11.07
N TYR A 95 14.49 2.20 11.50
CA TYR A 95 15.94 2.28 11.43
C TYR A 95 16.63 1.35 12.44
N SER A 96 17.74 0.76 12.05
CA SER A 96 18.67 0.01 12.91
C SER A 96 20.03 -0.11 12.23
N GLU A 97 21.12 -0.13 13.00
CA GLU A 97 22.46 -0.37 12.45
C GLU A 97 22.59 -1.78 11.82
N ASN A 98 21.90 -2.76 12.40
CA ASN A 98 21.87 -4.15 11.93
C ASN A 98 20.55 -4.47 11.24
N ILE A 99 20.61 -5.19 10.12
CA ILE A 99 19.42 -5.70 9.43
C ILE A 99 18.83 -6.85 10.26
N SER A 100 17.55 -6.72 10.61
CA SER A 100 16.80 -7.77 11.29
C SER A 100 15.30 -7.63 11.03
N ALA A 101 14.53 -8.62 11.45
CA ALA A 101 13.08 -8.51 11.50
C ALA A 101 12.53 -9.16 12.77
N LYS A 102 11.37 -8.68 13.21
CA LYS A 102 10.60 -9.25 14.31
C LYS A 102 9.22 -9.63 13.77
N VAL A 103 8.94 -10.93 13.72
CA VAL A 103 7.68 -11.47 13.24
C VAL A 103 6.77 -11.69 14.43
N HIS A 104 5.66 -10.97 14.51
CA HIS A 104 4.68 -11.12 15.58
C HIS A 104 3.60 -12.10 15.15
N PHE A 105 3.33 -13.09 15.98
CA PHE A 105 2.27 -14.07 15.73
C PHE A 105 1.00 -13.73 16.51
N PHE A 106 -0.12 -14.27 16.07
CA PHE A 106 -1.35 -14.26 16.84
C PHE A 106 -1.18 -14.99 18.19
N SER A 107 -1.87 -14.51 19.21
CA SER A 107 -2.05 -15.28 20.45
C SER A 107 -2.99 -16.47 20.19
N LYS A 108 -3.06 -17.41 21.14
CA LYS A 108 -4.09 -18.46 21.08
C LYS A 108 -5.51 -17.89 21.09
N SER A 109 -5.78 -16.84 21.88
CA SER A 109 -7.10 -16.21 21.92
C SER A 109 -7.46 -15.50 20.60
N ASP A 110 -6.50 -14.79 19.98
CA ASP A 110 -6.64 -14.23 18.64
C ASP A 110 -7.01 -15.34 17.64
N PHE A 111 -6.30 -16.47 17.72
CA PHE A 111 -6.48 -17.58 16.79
C PHE A 111 -7.75 -18.41 17.05
N GLU A 112 -8.20 -18.52 18.29
CA GLU A 112 -9.50 -19.14 18.63
C GLU A 112 -10.67 -18.39 17.98
N THR A 113 -10.58 -17.07 17.86
CA THR A 113 -11.58 -16.27 17.15
C THR A 113 -11.62 -16.64 15.66
N ILE A 114 -10.45 -16.80 15.04
CA ILE A 114 -10.32 -17.26 13.64
C ILE A 114 -10.90 -18.68 13.49
N GLU A 115 -10.53 -19.60 14.37
CA GLU A 115 -11.01 -20.98 14.35
C GLU A 115 -12.54 -21.06 14.53
N ASN A 116 -13.12 -20.27 15.44
CA ASN A 116 -14.56 -20.24 15.66
C ASN A 116 -15.33 -19.67 14.46
N GLY A 117 -14.83 -18.57 13.87
CA GLY A 117 -15.42 -18.02 12.64
C GLY A 117 -15.32 -18.99 11.46
N ALA A 118 -14.19 -19.70 11.32
CA ALA A 118 -14.04 -20.73 10.30
C ALA A 118 -15.06 -21.86 10.47
N LYS A 119 -15.31 -22.32 11.71
CA LYS A 119 -16.34 -23.34 12.01
C LYS A 119 -17.75 -22.86 11.67
N GLU A 120 -18.06 -21.59 11.90
CA GLU A 120 -19.33 -21.00 11.50
C GLU A 120 -19.50 -21.02 9.97
N CYS A 121 -18.44 -20.63 9.26
CA CYS A 121 -18.41 -20.67 7.80
C CYS A 121 -18.57 -22.09 7.25
N GLU A 122 -17.85 -23.06 7.81
CA GLU A 122 -17.91 -24.47 7.43
C GLU A 122 -19.33 -25.04 7.60
N ARG A 123 -20.01 -24.70 8.70
CA ARG A 123 -21.43 -25.06 8.91
C ARG A 123 -22.34 -24.45 7.86
N ALA A 124 -22.12 -23.19 7.49
CA ALA A 124 -22.93 -22.53 6.47
C ALA A 124 -22.71 -23.13 5.07
N ILE A 125 -21.47 -23.51 4.73
CA ILE A 125 -21.14 -24.23 3.50
C ILE A 125 -21.81 -25.61 3.49
N GLU A 126 -21.74 -26.36 4.59
CA GLU A 126 -22.35 -27.69 4.65
C GLU A 126 -23.88 -27.61 4.54
N ASN A 127 -24.51 -26.63 5.20
CA ASN A 127 -25.95 -26.38 5.05
C ASN A 127 -26.36 -26.11 3.59
N LYS A 128 -25.52 -25.38 2.82
CA LYS A 128 -25.75 -25.15 1.39
C LYS A 128 -25.58 -26.44 0.59
N ARG A 129 -24.54 -27.23 0.88
CA ARG A 129 -24.33 -28.56 0.25
C ARG A 129 -25.49 -29.51 0.51
N GLU A 130 -26.02 -29.54 1.73
CA GLU A 130 -27.18 -30.38 2.06
C GLU A 130 -28.42 -29.96 1.26
N LYS A 131 -28.66 -28.65 1.11
CA LYS A 131 -29.73 -28.14 0.23
C LYS A 131 -29.52 -28.53 -1.23
N GLU A 132 -28.29 -28.45 -1.74
CA GLU A 132 -27.95 -28.91 -3.10
C GLU A 132 -28.17 -30.43 -3.27
N LYS A 133 -27.82 -31.25 -2.27
CA LYS A 133 -28.08 -32.70 -2.28
C LYS A 133 -29.58 -32.98 -2.38
N LEU A 134 -30.40 -32.33 -1.57
CA LEU A 134 -31.87 -32.45 -1.60
C LEU A 134 -32.44 -32.01 -2.96
N GLU A 135 -31.95 -30.90 -3.52
CA GLU A 135 -32.36 -30.42 -4.84
C GLU A 135 -31.98 -31.39 -5.95
N ASN A 136 -30.79 -32.01 -5.86
CA ASN A 136 -30.34 -33.03 -6.81
C ASN A 136 -31.18 -34.30 -6.77
N GLU A 137 -31.67 -34.73 -5.59
CA GLU A 137 -32.61 -35.84 -5.49
C GLU A 137 -33.92 -35.55 -6.24
N GLU A 138 -34.45 -34.33 -6.12
CA GLU A 138 -35.60 -33.91 -6.91
C GLU A 138 -35.32 -33.83 -8.41
N ARG A 139 -34.16 -33.30 -8.80
CA ARG A 139 -33.73 -33.24 -10.21
C ARG A 139 -33.63 -34.63 -10.82
N ARG A 140 -33.05 -35.60 -10.09
CA ARG A 140 -32.99 -37.02 -10.50
C ARG A 140 -34.37 -37.59 -10.77
N LYS A 141 -35.34 -37.37 -9.86
CA LYS A 141 -36.75 -37.79 -10.05
C LYS A 141 -37.39 -37.17 -11.29
N LYS A 142 -36.97 -35.96 -11.67
CA LYS A 142 -37.45 -35.20 -12.84
C LYS A 142 -36.61 -35.44 -14.11
N GLY A 143 -35.64 -36.35 -14.09
CA GLY A 143 -34.74 -36.63 -15.24
C GLY A 143 -33.80 -35.50 -15.63
N LYS A 144 -33.53 -34.56 -14.71
CA LYS A 144 -32.65 -33.39 -14.93
C LYS A 144 -31.22 -33.67 -14.43
N PRO A 145 -30.19 -33.03 -15.03
CA PRO A 145 -28.79 -33.16 -14.60
C PRO A 145 -28.56 -32.57 -13.20
N GLU A 146 -27.60 -33.12 -12.47
CA GLU A 146 -27.22 -32.66 -11.12
C GLU A 146 -26.42 -31.36 -11.15
N ILE A 147 -26.57 -30.57 -10.09
CA ILE A 147 -25.71 -29.42 -9.80
C ILE A 147 -24.65 -29.87 -8.80
N LYS A 148 -23.39 -29.55 -9.06
CA LYS A 148 -22.29 -29.80 -8.12
C LYS A 148 -21.45 -28.55 -8.01
N SER A 149 -21.65 -27.81 -6.91
CA SER A 149 -20.87 -26.61 -6.65
C SER A 149 -19.56 -26.95 -5.95
N MET A 150 -18.49 -26.23 -6.29
CA MET A 150 -17.21 -26.27 -5.58
C MET A 150 -17.28 -25.42 -4.31
N ASP A 151 -16.37 -25.66 -3.36
CA ASP A 151 -16.33 -24.96 -2.07
C ASP A 151 -16.22 -23.45 -2.21
N ALA A 152 -15.41 -22.97 -3.17
CA ALA A 152 -15.31 -21.55 -3.49
C ALA A 152 -16.64 -20.94 -3.99
N GLN A 153 -17.44 -21.71 -4.74
CA GLN A 153 -18.75 -21.27 -5.22
C GLN A 153 -19.75 -21.23 -4.08
N LEU A 154 -19.74 -22.25 -3.21
CA LEU A 154 -20.59 -22.32 -2.03
C LEU A 154 -20.27 -21.20 -1.04
N LEU A 155 -18.99 -20.93 -0.80
CA LEU A 155 -18.50 -19.83 0.04
C LEU A 155 -19.03 -18.48 -0.46
N GLY A 156 -19.03 -18.25 -1.78
CA GLY A 156 -19.60 -17.05 -2.40
C GLY A 156 -21.12 -16.93 -2.23
N MET A 157 -21.83 -18.06 -2.10
CA MET A 157 -23.29 -18.13 -1.93
C MET A 157 -23.77 -18.08 -0.47
N VAL A 158 -22.84 -18.10 0.49
CA VAL A 158 -23.14 -18.06 1.91
C VAL A 158 -23.37 -16.61 2.37
N GLU A 159 -24.46 -16.40 3.12
CA GLU A 159 -24.85 -15.11 3.71
C GLU A 159 -24.10 -14.90 5.04
N LEU A 160 -22.78 -14.82 4.97
CA LEU A 160 -21.90 -14.45 6.09
C LEU A 160 -21.12 -13.19 5.73
N SER A 161 -20.67 -12.48 6.76
CA SER A 161 -19.75 -11.35 6.57
C SER A 161 -18.45 -11.81 5.91
N ASP A 162 -17.85 -10.94 5.09
CA ASP A 162 -16.60 -11.25 4.39
C ASP A 162 -15.50 -11.65 5.36
N SER A 163 -15.43 -10.96 6.49
CA SER A 163 -14.70 -11.32 7.70
C SER A 163 -14.70 -12.80 8.08
N VAL A 164 -15.87 -13.42 8.13
CA VAL A 164 -16.03 -14.82 8.56
C VAL A 164 -15.62 -15.77 7.43
N LYS A 165 -15.94 -15.42 6.18
CA LYS A 165 -15.45 -16.14 4.99
C LYS A 165 -13.92 -16.15 4.91
N SER A 166 -13.31 -15.08 5.36
CA SER A 166 -11.86 -14.90 5.41
C SER A 166 -11.20 -15.74 6.49
N PHE A 167 -11.81 -15.80 7.68
CA PHE A 167 -11.35 -16.69 8.74
C PHE A 167 -11.31 -18.15 8.29
N TYR A 168 -12.30 -18.57 7.47
CA TYR A 168 -12.29 -19.88 6.84
C TYR A 168 -11.05 -20.11 5.96
N GLU A 169 -10.69 -19.17 5.08
CA GLU A 169 -9.50 -19.29 4.23
C GLU A 169 -8.19 -19.37 5.04
N ILE A 170 -8.04 -18.54 6.07
CA ILE A 170 -6.87 -18.58 6.97
C ILE A 170 -6.79 -19.95 7.65
N PHE A 171 -7.91 -20.43 8.19
CA PHE A 171 -7.96 -21.65 8.97
C PHE A 171 -7.74 -22.89 8.09
N GLU A 172 -8.25 -22.91 6.87
CA GLU A 172 -7.95 -23.96 5.89
C GLU A 172 -6.46 -24.00 5.52
N ASN A 173 -5.81 -22.84 5.40
CA ASN A 173 -4.36 -22.79 5.20
C ASN A 173 -3.58 -23.21 6.44
N PHE A 174 -4.07 -22.88 7.63
CA PHE A 174 -3.49 -23.31 8.90
C PHE A 174 -3.56 -24.83 9.09
N LYS A 175 -4.69 -25.47 8.75
CA LYS A 175 -4.88 -26.93 8.83
C LYS A 175 -3.81 -27.72 8.08
N LYS A 176 -3.24 -27.17 7.00
CA LYS A 176 -2.17 -27.82 6.21
C LYS A 176 -0.92 -28.11 7.04
N ASN A 177 -0.62 -27.30 8.06
CA ASN A 177 0.57 -27.40 8.92
C ASN A 177 0.25 -27.23 10.42
N GLU A 178 -0.97 -27.59 10.83
CA GLU A 178 -1.54 -27.25 12.15
C GLU A 178 -0.62 -27.59 13.33
N GLY A 179 -0.03 -28.79 13.35
CA GLY A 179 0.80 -29.25 14.47
C GLY A 179 1.99 -28.33 14.76
N GLU A 180 2.64 -27.81 13.72
CA GLU A 180 3.78 -26.91 13.88
C GLU A 180 3.34 -25.47 14.17
N LEU A 181 2.25 -25.02 13.53
CA LEU A 181 1.74 -23.66 13.73
C LEU A 181 1.18 -23.46 15.13
N ARG A 182 0.50 -24.46 15.72
CA ARG A 182 0.03 -24.40 17.11
C ARG A 182 1.15 -24.19 18.12
N ASN A 183 2.35 -24.70 17.84
CA ASN A 183 3.51 -24.52 18.72
C ASN A 183 4.04 -23.08 18.72
N LYS A 184 3.80 -22.33 17.64
CA LYS A 184 4.17 -20.91 17.53
C LYS A 184 3.11 -19.95 18.07
N LEU A 185 1.95 -20.43 18.53
CA LEU A 185 0.92 -19.60 19.19
C LEU A 185 1.16 -19.56 20.71
N SER A 186 1.20 -18.37 21.31
CA SER A 186 1.41 -18.19 22.76
C SER A 186 0.13 -18.37 23.57
N ASN A 187 0.26 -18.88 24.80
CA ASN A 187 -0.83 -18.98 25.78
C ASN A 187 -1.19 -17.64 26.46
N SER A 188 -0.29 -16.66 26.43
CA SER A 188 -0.43 -15.40 27.17
C SER A 188 -0.77 -14.24 26.24
N GLU A 189 -1.76 -13.45 26.63
CA GLU A 189 -2.08 -12.16 26.00
C GLU A 189 -1.07 -11.06 26.37
N GLU A 190 -0.28 -11.27 27.43
CA GLU A 190 0.61 -10.26 28.03
C GLU A 190 2.07 -10.31 27.55
N SER A 191 2.46 -11.34 26.80
CA SER A 191 3.81 -11.41 26.19
C SER A 191 3.67 -11.29 24.68
N ASP A 192 4.27 -10.25 24.08
CA ASP A 192 4.42 -10.18 22.63
C ASP A 192 5.05 -11.48 22.15
N ASN A 193 4.28 -12.29 21.42
CA ASN A 193 4.74 -13.56 20.88
C ASN A 193 5.38 -13.29 19.52
N PHE A 194 6.70 -13.29 19.50
CA PHE A 194 7.45 -12.97 18.29
C PHE A 194 8.66 -13.87 18.11
N GLU A 195 9.10 -13.92 16.85
CA GLU A 195 10.37 -14.49 16.45
C GLU A 195 11.27 -13.39 15.88
N ILE A 196 12.51 -13.32 16.36
CA ILE A 196 13.51 -12.39 15.82
C ILE A 196 14.33 -13.11 14.76
N LEU A 197 14.42 -12.50 13.58
CA LEU A 197 15.27 -12.90 12.47
C LEU A 197 16.52 -12.01 12.50
N GLU A 198 17.60 -12.51 13.10
CA GLU A 198 18.90 -11.82 13.22
C GLU A 198 19.98 -12.45 12.32
N GLY A 199 21.17 -11.86 12.29
CA GLY A 199 22.30 -12.36 11.50
C GLY A 199 22.08 -12.24 9.99
N ILE A 200 21.36 -11.19 9.58
CA ILE A 200 21.03 -10.91 8.19
C ILE A 200 22.03 -9.87 7.66
N ASP A 201 22.70 -10.20 6.56
CA ASP A 201 23.78 -9.38 5.98
C ASP A 201 23.31 -8.48 4.84
N SER A 202 22.11 -8.71 4.30
CA SER A 202 21.59 -8.02 3.12
C SER A 202 20.05 -7.98 3.09
N ILE A 203 19.50 -7.00 2.35
CA ILE A 203 18.06 -6.89 2.13
C ILE A 203 17.51 -8.12 1.38
N ASP A 204 18.28 -8.71 0.48
CA ASP A 204 17.85 -9.92 -0.25
C ASP A 204 17.83 -11.15 0.66
N ALA A 205 18.80 -11.29 1.56
CA ALA A 205 18.75 -12.33 2.60
C ALA A 205 17.54 -12.15 3.52
N LEU A 206 17.21 -10.91 3.90
CA LEU A 206 16.00 -10.59 4.65
C LEU A 206 14.73 -11.04 3.89
N LYS A 207 14.60 -10.66 2.61
CA LYS A 207 13.45 -11.03 1.78
C LYS A 207 13.27 -12.55 1.73
N ASN A 208 14.36 -13.29 1.51
CA ASN A 208 14.34 -14.76 1.49
C ASN A 208 13.90 -15.35 2.84
N ARG A 209 14.35 -14.79 3.96
CA ARG A 209 13.93 -15.22 5.30
C ARG A 209 12.45 -14.94 5.57
N LEU A 210 11.94 -13.81 5.07
CA LEU A 210 10.55 -13.40 5.25
C LEU A 210 9.56 -14.21 4.40
N GLU A 211 10.00 -14.90 3.35
CA GLU A 211 9.12 -15.65 2.45
C GLU A 211 8.27 -16.72 3.18
N ASP A 212 8.81 -17.36 4.22
CA ASP A 212 8.05 -18.33 5.03
C ASP A 212 6.94 -17.67 5.86
N TYR A 213 7.03 -16.37 6.13
CA TYR A 213 6.12 -15.65 7.01
C TYR A 213 5.09 -14.82 6.24
N VAL A 214 5.46 -14.30 5.09
CA VAL A 214 4.62 -13.40 4.32
C VAL A 214 4.52 -13.78 2.83
N GLY A 215 5.13 -14.89 2.40
CA GLY A 215 4.97 -15.44 1.05
C GLY A 215 3.55 -15.98 0.78
N VAL A 216 3.15 -16.09 -0.50
CA VAL A 216 1.82 -16.63 -0.89
C VAL A 216 1.63 -18.04 -0.31
N ASN A 217 2.71 -18.82 -0.33
CA ASN A 217 2.76 -20.18 0.19
C ASN A 217 3.59 -20.25 1.49
N GLY A 218 3.78 -19.10 2.16
CA GLY A 218 4.58 -19.00 3.37
C GLY A 218 4.00 -19.89 4.46
N LYS A 219 4.84 -20.78 4.99
CA LYS A 219 4.46 -21.78 5.98
C LYS A 219 3.74 -21.18 7.20
N TYR A 220 4.25 -20.05 7.71
CA TYR A 220 3.79 -19.40 8.93
C TYR A 220 2.78 -18.28 8.68
N MET A 221 2.53 -17.89 7.42
CA MET A 221 1.64 -16.79 7.06
C MET A 221 0.26 -16.81 7.75
N PRO A 222 -0.42 -17.97 7.92
CA PRO A 222 -1.73 -18.01 8.58
C PRO A 222 -1.73 -17.50 10.02
N ILE A 223 -0.59 -17.57 10.72
CA ILE A 223 -0.47 -17.16 12.13
C ILE A 223 0.27 -15.83 12.32
N VAL A 224 0.78 -15.22 11.25
CA VAL A 224 1.47 -13.93 11.33
C VAL A 224 0.45 -12.81 11.54
N LYS A 225 0.69 -11.99 12.56
CA LYS A 225 -0.13 -10.84 12.93
C LYS A 225 0.37 -9.56 12.25
N TYR A 226 1.66 -9.27 12.40
CA TYR A 226 2.37 -8.19 11.71
C TYR A 226 3.88 -8.43 11.77
N ILE A 227 4.66 -7.68 10.99
CA ILE A 227 6.11 -7.73 11.03
C ILE A 227 6.70 -6.36 11.30
N GLU A 228 7.80 -6.32 12.06
CA GLU A 228 8.70 -5.17 12.13
C GLU A 228 9.98 -5.53 11.37
N ILE A 229 10.41 -4.64 10.48
CA ILE A 229 11.64 -4.74 9.71
C ILE A 229 12.56 -3.63 10.17
N PHE A 230 13.80 -3.99 10.49
CA PHE A 230 14.84 -3.08 10.94
C PHE A 230 15.90 -2.99 9.85
N LEU A 231 16.08 -1.80 9.28
CA LEU A 231 16.98 -1.56 8.15
C LEU A 231 17.99 -0.47 8.47
N ASN A 232 19.21 -0.64 7.99
CA ASN A 232 20.25 0.39 8.05
C ASN A 232 20.08 1.37 6.88
N ILE A 233 19.08 2.24 7.01
CA ILE A 233 18.76 3.28 6.02
C ILE A 233 18.67 4.62 6.74
N GLU A 234 19.72 5.42 6.61
CA GLU A 234 19.84 6.70 7.32
C GLU A 234 18.64 7.65 7.04
N ALA A 235 18.05 7.56 5.85
CA ALA A 235 16.91 8.39 5.45
C ALA A 235 15.63 8.19 6.30
N ILE A 236 15.50 7.07 7.03
CA ILE A 236 14.37 6.79 7.92
C ILE A 236 14.77 6.78 9.40
N LYS A 237 15.96 7.31 9.75
CA LYS A 237 16.47 7.30 11.12
C LYS A 237 15.56 7.99 12.13
N ASP A 238 14.84 9.00 11.66
CA ASP A 238 14.02 9.88 12.49
C ASP A 238 12.52 9.56 12.45
N PHE A 239 12.11 8.53 11.69
CA PHE A 239 10.71 8.15 11.57
C PHE A 239 10.50 6.67 11.27
N ASP A 240 9.42 6.12 11.80
CA ASP A 240 8.94 4.78 11.47
C ASP A 240 7.93 4.85 10.32
N ILE A 241 7.98 3.89 9.40
CA ILE A 241 6.98 3.72 8.33
C ILE A 241 6.09 2.54 8.70
N VAL A 242 4.79 2.71 8.57
CA VAL A 242 3.80 1.63 8.65
C VAL A 242 3.19 1.45 7.27
N ASP A 243 3.67 0.44 6.56
CA ASP A 243 3.07 0.02 5.29
C ASP A 243 1.90 -0.93 5.59
N THR A 244 0.70 -0.50 5.19
CA THR A 244 -0.49 -1.32 5.39
C THR A 244 -0.70 -2.25 4.19
N PRO A 245 -1.29 -3.43 4.40
CA PRO A 245 -1.80 -4.24 3.30
C PRO A 245 -2.66 -3.41 2.35
N GLY A 246 -2.65 -3.74 1.05
CA GLY A 246 -3.67 -3.21 0.15
C GLY A 246 -5.04 -3.79 0.51
N LEU A 247 -6.14 -3.15 0.04
CA LEU A 247 -7.47 -3.78 0.08
C LEU A 247 -7.37 -5.25 -0.32
N ASN A 248 -8.12 -6.10 0.38
CA ASN A 248 -8.14 -7.57 0.34
C ASN A 248 -7.28 -8.27 1.40
N ASP A 249 -6.99 -7.65 2.55
CA ASP A 249 -6.69 -8.42 3.75
C ASP A 249 -8.02 -8.88 4.36
N PRO A 250 -8.39 -10.15 4.21
CA PRO A 250 -9.73 -10.63 4.51
C PRO A 250 -9.87 -10.77 6.06
N VAL A 251 -8.77 -10.69 6.81
CA VAL A 251 -8.73 -10.91 8.26
C VAL A 251 -9.16 -9.65 9.02
N LEU A 252 -10.34 -9.66 9.66
CA LEU A 252 -10.81 -8.54 10.49
C LEU A 252 -9.83 -8.13 11.59
N SER A 253 -9.14 -9.08 12.21
CA SER A 253 -8.15 -8.77 13.24
C SER A 253 -6.99 -7.97 12.66
N ARG A 254 -6.59 -8.21 11.40
CA ARG A 254 -5.58 -7.40 10.69
C ARG A 254 -6.15 -6.04 10.27
N GLY A 255 -7.42 -5.95 9.88
CA GLY A 255 -8.10 -4.66 9.67
C GLY A 255 -8.18 -3.81 10.95
N GLN A 256 -8.55 -4.41 12.08
CA GLN A 256 -8.56 -3.72 13.38
C GLN A 256 -7.16 -3.36 13.85
N LEU A 257 -6.19 -4.25 13.65
CA LEU A 257 -4.79 -3.98 13.93
C LEU A 257 -4.29 -2.80 13.08
N THR A 258 -4.61 -2.78 11.79
CA THR A 258 -4.28 -1.70 10.86
C THR A 258 -4.89 -0.38 11.33
N ARG A 259 -6.19 -0.35 11.67
CA ARG A 259 -6.84 0.82 12.29
C ARG A 259 -6.12 1.27 13.57
N ASN A 260 -5.75 0.35 14.44
CA ASN A 260 -5.05 0.66 15.69
C ASN A 260 -3.64 1.22 15.45
N PHE A 261 -2.92 0.73 14.43
CA PHE A 261 -1.62 1.29 14.03
C PHE A 261 -1.78 2.67 13.39
N LEU A 262 -2.74 2.84 12.49
CA LEU A 262 -3.03 4.12 11.86
C LEU A 262 -3.47 5.17 12.89
N GLY A 263 -4.23 4.77 13.92
CA GLY A 263 -4.60 5.66 15.04
C GLY A 263 -3.44 6.10 15.92
N LYS A 264 -2.28 5.44 15.80
CA LYS A 264 -1.03 5.84 16.44
C LYS A 264 -0.08 6.58 15.48
N CYS A 265 -0.41 6.65 14.20
CA CYS A 265 0.38 7.38 13.22
C CYS A 265 0.16 8.88 13.39
N ASP A 266 1.23 9.64 13.25
CA ASP A 266 1.18 11.09 13.26
C ASP A 266 0.72 11.62 11.90
N VAL A 267 1.19 10.99 10.83
CA VAL A 267 0.81 11.31 9.45
C VAL A 267 0.32 10.05 8.75
N VAL A 268 -0.77 10.15 8.01
CA VAL A 268 -1.27 9.06 7.15
C VAL A 268 -1.34 9.53 5.70
N PHE A 269 -0.64 8.82 4.81
CA PHE A 269 -0.70 9.00 3.37
C PHE A 269 -1.72 8.03 2.76
N LEU A 270 -2.73 8.59 2.09
CA LEU A 270 -3.75 7.82 1.39
C LEU A 270 -3.50 7.90 -0.11
N LEU A 271 -3.06 6.79 -0.69
CA LEU A 271 -2.65 6.69 -2.08
C LEU A 271 -3.78 6.14 -2.94
N SER A 272 -4.16 6.92 -3.94
CA SER A 272 -5.10 6.54 -4.99
C SER A 272 -4.48 6.76 -6.36
N ALA A 273 -4.65 5.81 -7.29
CA ALA A 273 -4.11 5.96 -8.64
C ALA A 273 -4.87 7.06 -9.40
N SER A 274 -4.14 8.02 -9.95
CA SER A 274 -4.73 9.20 -10.62
C SER A 274 -5.65 8.86 -11.80
N SER A 275 -5.45 7.70 -12.45
CA SER A 275 -6.28 7.22 -13.56
C SER A 275 -7.70 6.82 -13.14
N GLN A 276 -7.88 6.47 -11.87
CA GLN A 276 -9.15 6.10 -11.24
C GLN A 276 -9.23 6.79 -9.87
N PHE A 277 -8.92 8.09 -9.86
CA PHE A 277 -8.65 8.80 -8.63
C PHE A 277 -9.85 8.81 -7.69
N PHE A 278 -9.64 8.33 -6.47
CA PHE A 278 -10.59 8.32 -5.37
C PHE A 278 -11.91 7.66 -5.76
N ASP A 279 -11.88 6.49 -6.40
CA ASP A 279 -13.10 5.76 -6.78
C ASP A 279 -13.84 5.16 -5.57
N SER A 280 -14.94 4.43 -5.81
CA SER A 280 -15.73 3.85 -4.72
C SER A 280 -14.96 2.82 -3.89
N GLN A 281 -13.97 2.14 -4.48
CA GLN A 281 -13.12 1.19 -3.76
C GLN A 281 -12.15 1.92 -2.84
N ASP A 282 -11.55 3.03 -3.31
CA ASP A 282 -10.71 3.90 -2.48
C ASP A 282 -11.51 4.50 -1.31
N ILE A 283 -12.71 5.02 -1.58
CA ILE A 283 -13.57 5.60 -0.55
C ILE A 283 -13.93 4.56 0.51
N SER A 284 -14.30 3.35 0.08
CA SER A 284 -14.58 2.24 0.99
C SER A 284 -13.35 1.89 1.84
N LEU A 285 -12.18 1.75 1.23
CA LEU A 285 -10.92 1.45 1.93
C LEU A 285 -10.60 2.50 2.99
N PHE A 286 -10.55 3.77 2.58
CA PHE A 286 -10.12 4.84 3.46
C PHE A 286 -11.13 5.05 4.59
N SER A 287 -12.42 4.95 4.30
CA SER A 287 -13.46 5.06 5.33
C SER A 287 -13.43 3.90 6.33
N GLU A 288 -13.02 2.70 5.91
CA GLU A 288 -12.91 1.53 6.77
C GLU A 288 -11.62 1.49 7.60
N GLN A 289 -10.49 1.92 7.02
CA GLN A 289 -9.16 1.84 7.65
C GLN A 289 -8.81 3.07 8.47
N LEU A 290 -9.40 4.23 8.19
CA LEU A 290 -9.14 5.41 8.98
C LEU A 290 -9.80 5.26 10.37
N PRO A 291 -9.02 5.41 11.45
CA PRO A 291 -9.54 5.49 12.81
C PRO A 291 -10.41 6.75 12.97
N LYS A 292 -11.38 6.67 13.88
CA LYS A 292 -12.31 7.77 14.15
C LYS A 292 -11.64 8.95 14.86
N GLU A 293 -10.54 8.70 15.56
CA GLU A 293 -9.76 9.66 16.37
C GLU A 293 -8.29 9.23 16.38
N GLY A 294 -7.36 10.14 16.71
CA GLY A 294 -5.95 9.84 16.93
C GLY A 294 -4.99 10.19 15.78
N ILE A 295 -5.46 10.30 14.54
CA ILE A 295 -4.62 10.80 13.44
C ILE A 295 -4.49 12.31 13.56
N LYS A 296 -3.24 12.80 13.60
CA LYS A 296 -2.95 14.23 13.60
C LYS A 296 -3.12 14.83 12.21
N GLU A 297 -2.57 14.18 11.17
CA GLU A 297 -2.57 14.68 9.80
C GLU A 297 -2.84 13.58 8.76
N VAL A 298 -3.66 13.87 7.76
CA VAL A 298 -3.90 12.99 6.60
C VAL A 298 -3.54 13.73 5.32
N LYS A 299 -2.74 13.11 4.43
CA LYS A 299 -2.50 13.63 3.07
C LYS A 299 -3.02 12.66 2.02
N ILE A 300 -3.68 13.20 1.00
CA ILE A 300 -4.16 12.45 -0.16
C ILE A 300 -3.12 12.54 -1.28
N ILE A 301 -2.74 11.39 -1.81
CA ILE A 301 -1.74 11.26 -2.87
C ILE A 301 -2.38 10.62 -4.10
N GLY A 302 -2.53 11.39 -5.18
CA GLY A 302 -2.83 10.90 -6.52
C GLY A 302 -1.58 10.32 -7.17
N SER A 303 -1.38 9.00 -7.09
CA SER A 303 -0.19 8.34 -7.63
C SER A 303 -0.27 8.11 -9.14
N LYS A 304 0.85 7.74 -9.76
CA LYS A 304 0.95 7.38 -11.20
C LYS A 304 0.39 8.47 -12.13
N PHE A 305 0.61 9.73 -11.76
CA PHE A 305 0.08 10.88 -12.48
C PHE A 305 0.54 10.95 -13.95
N ASP A 306 1.70 10.37 -14.26
CA ASP A 306 2.22 10.20 -15.61
C ASP A 306 1.26 9.47 -16.56
N LEU A 307 0.47 8.52 -16.03
CA LEU A 307 -0.51 7.79 -16.84
C LEU A 307 -1.64 8.71 -17.30
N CYS A 308 -2.12 9.60 -16.43
CA CYS A 308 -3.14 10.60 -16.79
C CYS A 308 -2.59 11.62 -17.78
N LEU A 309 -1.36 12.10 -17.55
CA LEU A 309 -0.69 13.01 -18.47
C LEU A 309 -0.59 12.41 -19.86
N ASN A 310 -0.12 11.16 -19.98
CA ASN A 310 0.00 10.48 -21.27
C ASN A 310 -1.36 10.32 -21.95
N ALA A 311 -2.38 9.88 -21.22
CA ALA A 311 -3.72 9.62 -21.74
C ALA A 311 -4.42 10.89 -22.26
N ASP A 312 -4.30 12.01 -21.53
CA ASP A 312 -5.01 13.24 -21.85
C ASP A 312 -4.16 14.27 -22.63
N SER A 313 -2.92 13.93 -22.99
CA SER A 313 -1.97 14.79 -23.71
C SER A 313 -2.57 15.53 -24.92
N GLN A 314 -3.35 14.83 -25.75
CA GLN A 314 -3.99 15.42 -26.95
C GLN A 314 -5.04 16.49 -26.62
N LYS A 315 -5.75 16.37 -25.48
CA LYS A 315 -6.74 17.36 -25.04
C LYS A 315 -6.11 18.71 -24.71
N TYR A 316 -4.82 18.69 -24.39
CA TYR A 316 -4.03 19.86 -24.01
C TYR A 316 -2.96 20.21 -25.05
N ASN A 317 -3.21 19.85 -26.32
CA ASN A 317 -2.33 20.15 -27.47
C ASN A 317 -0.87 19.68 -27.31
N GLY A 318 -0.62 18.66 -26.48
CA GLY A 318 0.73 18.19 -26.20
C GLY A 318 1.61 19.17 -25.42
N ASP A 319 1.01 20.15 -24.71
CA ASP A 319 1.70 21.00 -23.73
C ASP A 319 1.56 20.41 -22.32
N ILE A 320 2.69 20.00 -21.74
CA ILE A 320 2.69 19.29 -20.46
C ILE A 320 2.32 20.19 -19.28
N LYS A 321 2.65 21.49 -19.29
CA LYS A 321 2.26 22.40 -18.20
C LYS A 321 0.75 22.59 -18.18
N VAL A 322 0.19 22.85 -19.35
CA VAL A 322 -1.27 23.01 -19.50
C VAL A 322 -1.99 21.72 -19.14
N ALA A 323 -1.45 20.56 -19.53
CA ALA A 323 -2.00 19.26 -19.15
C ALA A 323 -1.93 19.02 -17.64
N GLN A 324 -0.81 19.32 -16.98
CA GLN A 324 -0.67 19.18 -15.53
C GLN A 324 -1.71 20.02 -14.79
N GLU A 325 -1.84 21.30 -15.11
CA GLU A 325 -2.82 22.19 -14.48
C GLU A 325 -4.25 21.75 -14.75
N GLY A 326 -4.58 21.43 -16.01
CA GLY A 326 -5.91 21.01 -16.41
C GLY A 326 -6.36 19.70 -15.76
N ILE A 327 -5.46 18.70 -15.69
CA ILE A 327 -5.76 17.41 -15.05
C ILE A 327 -5.85 17.58 -13.53
N LYS A 328 -4.96 18.36 -12.90
CA LYS A 328 -5.07 18.67 -11.46
C LYS A 328 -6.39 19.33 -11.11
N PHE A 329 -6.82 20.32 -11.91
CA PHE A 329 -8.11 20.97 -11.73
C PHE A 329 -9.26 19.96 -11.80
N LYS A 330 -9.27 19.13 -12.84
CA LYS A 330 -10.27 18.07 -13.04
C LYS A 330 -10.32 17.10 -11.86
N LEU A 331 -9.17 16.55 -11.44
CA LEU A 331 -9.11 15.58 -10.34
C LEU A 331 -9.48 16.21 -8.99
N ASN A 332 -9.15 17.49 -8.77
CA ASN A 332 -9.57 18.22 -7.58
C ASN A 332 -11.08 18.45 -7.52
N ASP A 333 -11.71 18.72 -8.67
CA ASP A 333 -13.16 18.85 -8.77
C ASP A 333 -13.85 17.50 -8.52
N GLU A 334 -13.37 16.44 -9.16
CA GLU A 334 -13.84 15.06 -8.93
C GLU A 334 -13.73 14.66 -7.45
N PHE A 335 -12.60 14.96 -6.79
CA PHE A 335 -12.40 14.67 -5.38
C PHE A 335 -13.40 15.40 -4.47
N LYS A 336 -13.59 16.71 -4.68
CA LYS A 336 -14.57 17.50 -3.93
C LYS A 336 -16.00 16.99 -4.13
N ASP A 337 -16.34 16.60 -5.36
CA ASP A 337 -17.65 16.07 -5.69
C ASP A 337 -17.92 14.74 -4.99
N LYS A 338 -16.94 13.83 -4.99
CA LYS A 338 -17.05 12.53 -4.34
C LYS A 338 -17.14 12.64 -2.83
N ILE A 339 -16.36 13.53 -2.20
CA ILE A 339 -16.50 13.82 -0.76
C ILE A 339 -17.94 14.21 -0.40
N LYS A 340 -18.60 15.00 -1.25
CA LYS A 340 -19.98 15.46 -0.99
C LYS A 340 -21.03 14.37 -1.25
N LYS A 341 -20.82 13.52 -2.26
CA LYS A 341 -21.82 12.57 -2.76
C LYS A 341 -21.72 11.19 -2.10
N ASP A 342 -20.50 10.73 -1.85
CA ASP A 342 -20.20 9.31 -1.60
C ASP A 342 -19.76 9.05 -0.15
N ILE A 343 -19.60 10.10 0.67
CA ILE A 343 -19.12 9.99 2.05
C ILE A 343 -20.21 10.50 3.00
N GLU A 344 -20.87 9.56 3.67
CA GLU A 344 -22.00 9.85 4.58
C GLU A 344 -21.54 10.25 5.99
N ILE A 345 -20.37 9.75 6.43
CA ILE A 345 -19.88 9.97 7.80
C ILE A 345 -19.20 11.35 7.90
N GLU A 346 -19.83 12.28 8.62
CA GLU A 346 -19.35 13.68 8.73
C GLU A 346 -17.90 13.80 9.21
N LYS A 347 -17.50 13.04 10.24
CA LYS A 347 -16.10 13.04 10.71
C LYS A 347 -15.10 12.62 9.63
N THR A 348 -15.45 11.61 8.83
CA THR A 348 -14.60 11.13 7.73
C THR A 348 -14.52 12.17 6.63
N LYS A 349 -15.64 12.84 6.35
CA LYS A 349 -15.71 13.96 5.40
C LYS A 349 -14.80 15.12 5.82
N GLU A 350 -14.85 15.54 7.09
CA GLU A 350 -13.96 16.58 7.64
C GLU A 350 -12.47 16.25 7.50
N ILE A 351 -12.09 14.96 7.63
CA ILE A 351 -10.70 14.53 7.41
C ILE A 351 -10.30 14.78 5.95
N PHE A 352 -11.13 14.37 4.99
CA PHE A 352 -10.81 14.53 3.56
C PHE A 352 -10.89 15.98 3.09
N GLU A 353 -11.80 16.78 3.64
CA GLU A 353 -11.87 18.22 3.38
C GLU A 353 -10.61 18.95 3.88
N ARG A 354 -10.09 18.59 5.07
CA ARG A 354 -8.82 19.12 5.59
C ARG A 354 -7.60 18.67 4.78
N ALA A 355 -7.67 17.49 4.17
CA ALA A 355 -6.60 16.95 3.32
C ALA A 355 -6.58 17.54 1.90
N PHE A 356 -7.47 18.49 1.58
CA PHE A 356 -7.49 19.19 0.30
C PHE A 356 -6.46 20.35 0.27
N PRO A 357 -5.75 20.58 -0.85
CA PRO A 357 -5.78 19.81 -2.10
C PRO A 357 -4.93 18.53 -2.05
N PRO A 358 -5.33 17.45 -2.76
CA PRO A 358 -4.46 16.31 -2.99
C PRO A 358 -3.18 16.65 -3.72
N TYR A 359 -2.12 15.89 -3.45
CA TYR A 359 -0.87 15.95 -4.20
C TYR A 359 -0.86 14.89 -5.30
N TYR A 360 -0.54 15.26 -6.54
CA TYR A 360 -0.48 14.33 -7.67
C TYR A 360 0.95 14.07 -8.06
N ILE A 361 1.40 12.82 -7.99
CA ILE A 361 2.81 12.47 -8.15
C ILE A 361 3.01 11.37 -9.19
N SER A 362 4.19 11.37 -9.80
CA SER A 362 4.71 10.23 -10.53
C SER A 362 6.07 9.80 -9.99
N SER A 363 6.07 8.71 -9.22
CA SER A 363 7.30 8.01 -8.83
C SER A 363 8.17 7.67 -10.04
N SER A 364 7.55 7.24 -11.15
CA SER A 364 8.27 6.90 -12.38
C SER A 364 9.00 8.10 -12.99
N CYS A 365 8.34 9.26 -13.08
CA CYS A 365 8.97 10.49 -13.57
C CYS A 365 10.10 10.94 -12.65
N TYR A 366 9.89 10.82 -11.33
CA TYR A 366 10.91 11.18 -10.34
C TYR A 366 12.13 10.25 -10.41
N ASP A 367 11.92 8.94 -10.52
CA ASP A 367 12.99 7.96 -10.69
C ASP A 367 13.77 8.23 -11.99
N ILE A 368 13.09 8.56 -13.11
CA ILE A 368 13.74 8.98 -14.37
C ILE A 368 14.61 10.22 -14.15
N TYR A 369 14.15 11.19 -13.36
CA TYR A 369 14.93 12.39 -13.04
C TYR A 369 16.17 12.03 -12.21
N LYS A 370 16.04 11.20 -11.17
CA LYS A 370 17.14 10.77 -10.31
C LYS A 370 18.18 9.93 -11.05
N HIS A 371 17.74 9.05 -11.95
CA HIS A 371 18.60 8.15 -12.72
C HIS A 371 18.97 8.72 -14.10
N TYR A 372 18.76 10.02 -14.32
CA TYR A 372 19.01 10.62 -15.62
C TYR A 372 20.46 10.38 -16.08
N GLY A 373 20.63 9.84 -17.29
CA GLY A 373 21.93 9.42 -17.83
C GLY A 373 22.29 7.96 -17.60
N ASN A 374 21.61 7.26 -16.70
CA ASN A 374 21.76 5.82 -16.46
C ASN A 374 20.39 5.15 -16.20
N LEU A 375 19.48 5.27 -17.16
CA LEU A 375 18.11 4.78 -17.04
C LEU A 375 18.04 3.27 -17.28
N SER A 376 17.20 2.58 -16.51
CA SER A 376 16.77 1.22 -16.82
C SER A 376 15.93 1.17 -18.09
N LYS A 377 15.80 -0.01 -18.70
CA LYS A 377 14.95 -0.22 -19.90
C LYS A 377 13.50 0.24 -19.70
N ASN A 378 12.97 0.06 -18.49
CA ASN A 378 11.60 0.48 -18.16
C ASN A 378 11.49 2.01 -18.05
N GLU A 379 12.44 2.65 -17.39
CA GLU A 379 12.49 4.12 -17.29
C GLU A 379 12.70 4.77 -18.66
N GLU A 380 13.53 4.19 -19.52
CA GLU A 380 13.66 4.62 -20.92
C GLU A 380 12.33 4.52 -21.68
N HIS A 381 11.59 3.42 -21.48
CA HIS A 381 10.29 3.23 -22.10
C HIS A 381 9.27 4.29 -21.64
N ILE A 382 9.15 4.51 -20.32
CA ILE A 382 8.24 5.51 -19.74
C ILE A 382 8.62 6.91 -20.22
N LYS A 383 9.92 7.27 -20.16
CA LYS A 383 10.44 8.52 -20.71
C LYS A 383 9.98 8.69 -22.16
N ASN A 384 10.26 7.72 -23.03
CA ASN A 384 9.92 7.81 -24.45
C ASN A 384 8.41 7.97 -24.70
N ASN A 385 7.55 7.38 -23.86
CA ASN A 385 6.10 7.58 -23.96
C ASN A 385 5.71 9.02 -23.62
N ILE A 386 6.28 9.60 -22.56
CA ILE A 386 6.07 11.01 -22.19
C ILE A 386 6.56 11.94 -23.31
N ILE A 387 7.73 11.67 -23.90
CA ILE A 387 8.26 12.46 -25.03
C ILE A 387 7.30 12.44 -26.22
N ARG A 388 6.74 11.27 -26.55
CA ARG A 388 5.78 11.11 -27.64
C ARG A 388 4.46 11.83 -27.36
N ALA A 389 4.00 11.80 -26.10
CA ALA A 389 2.78 12.46 -25.67
C ALA A 389 2.92 13.99 -25.67
N PHE A 390 4.11 14.51 -25.36
CA PHE A 390 4.37 15.95 -25.23
C PHE A 390 5.52 16.41 -26.14
N PRO A 391 5.36 16.37 -27.48
CA PRO A 391 6.44 16.71 -28.41
C PRO A 391 6.84 18.20 -28.38
N LEU A 392 5.95 19.08 -27.88
CA LEU A 392 6.22 20.52 -27.76
C LEU A 392 7.14 20.85 -26.59
N PHE A 393 7.23 19.97 -25.60
CA PHE A 393 8.04 20.14 -24.40
C PHE A 393 9.53 20.33 -24.73
N PHE A 394 10.02 19.64 -25.76
CA PHE A 394 11.42 19.67 -26.19
C PHE A 394 11.76 20.79 -27.17
N ARG A 395 10.76 21.44 -27.79
CA ARG A 395 10.99 22.49 -28.79
C ARG A 395 11.16 23.89 -28.18
N ARG A 396 10.90 24.05 -26.88
CA ARG A 396 10.91 25.34 -26.17
C ARG A 396 11.92 25.39 -25.01
N CYS A 397 12.73 24.34 -24.82
CA CYS A 397 13.82 24.33 -23.83
C CYS A 397 15.14 24.76 -24.47
#